data_AF-A0A7S2F9D9-F1
#
_entry.id   AF-A0A7S2F9D9-F1
#
_cell.length_a   1.000
_cell.length_b   1.000
_cell.length_c   1.000
_cell.angle_alpha   90.00
_cell.angle_beta   90.00
_cell.angle_gamma   90.00
#
_symmetry.space_group_name_H-M   'P 1'
#
loop_
_entity.id
_entity.type
_entity.pdbx_description
1 polymer ?
#
loop_
_entity_poly.entity_id
_entity_poly.type
_entity_poly.pdbx_seq_one_letter_code
_entity_poly.pdbx_strand_id
1 'polypeptide(L)'
;ATGTAASLGAGLFIGVGFWLMSPREVPEGTPSQLPLVWLGGLMGFGGSLLDSLLGATLQATHYDEDRKMIAPDKLAFSDETAKGVTRVCGAAILSNEAVNAISVAATTAAGGYVGAWLMP
;
A
#
# COMPACT_ATOMS: atom_id res chain seq x y z
N ALA A 1 1.58 4.04 13.49
CA ALA A 1 1.79 5.44 13.03
C ALA A 1 3.09 5.61 12.24
N THR A 2 4.21 5.01 12.67
CA THR A 2 5.50 5.10 11.96
C THR A 2 5.43 4.60 10.52
N GLY A 3 4.76 3.46 10.26
CA GLY A 3 4.57 2.94 8.90
C GLY A 3 3.79 3.90 8.00
N THR A 4 2.65 4.41 8.45
CA THR A 4 1.83 5.38 7.71
C THR A 4 2.57 6.68 7.41
N ALA A 5 3.32 7.20 8.39
CA ALA A 5 4.15 8.40 8.19
C ALA A 5 5.30 8.14 7.20
N ALA A 6 5.92 6.96 7.27
CA ALA A 6 6.95 6.54 6.33
C ALA A 6 6.38 6.42 4.89
N SER A 7 5.19 5.86 4.71
CA SER A 7 4.54 5.75 3.40
C SER A 7 4.15 7.10 2.82
N LEU A 8 3.64 8.03 3.64
CA LEU A 8 3.43 9.43 3.23
C LEU A 8 4.76 10.07 2.77
N GLY A 9 5.82 9.92 3.57
CA GLY A 9 7.14 10.45 3.25
C GLY A 9 7.74 9.87 1.97
N ALA A 10 7.62 8.55 1.77
CA ALA A 10 8.07 7.88 0.55
C ALA A 10 7.29 8.37 -0.67
N GLY A 11 5.97 8.55 -0.56
CA GLY A 11 5.14 9.11 -1.62
C GLY A 11 5.54 10.55 -1.99
N LEU A 12 5.77 11.41 -0.99
CA LEU A 12 6.28 12.77 -1.21
C LEU A 12 7.67 12.75 -1.86
N PHE A 13 8.56 11.86 -1.42
CA PHE A 13 9.90 11.70 -1.97
C PHE A 13 9.87 11.34 -3.46
N ILE A 14 9.02 10.37 -3.85
CA ILE A 14 8.83 10.00 -5.27
C ILE A 14 8.32 11.20 -6.07
N GLY A 15 7.33 11.94 -5.53
CA GLY A 15 6.79 13.13 -6.17
C GLY A 15 7.83 14.25 -6.35
N VAL A 16 8.67 14.49 -5.34
CA VAL A 16 9.80 15.43 -5.43
C VAL A 16 10.80 14.96 -6.47
N GLY A 17 11.11 13.65 -6.50
CA GLY A 17 11.98 13.05 -7.51
C GLY A 17 11.47 13.31 -8.93
N PHE A 18 10.17 13.08 -9.17
CA PHE A 18 9.51 13.42 -10.43
C PHE A 18 9.67 14.91 -10.77
N TRP A 19 9.31 15.81 -9.85
CA TRP A 19 9.42 17.27 -10.05
C TRP A 19 10.85 17.75 -10.32
N LEU A 20 11.85 17.09 -9.73
CA LEU A 20 13.26 17.40 -9.95
C LEU A 20 13.76 16.93 -11.32
N MET A 21 13.30 15.76 -11.77
CA MET A 21 13.67 15.14 -13.04
C MET A 21 12.89 15.68 -14.25
N SER A 22 11.75 16.33 -14.02
CA SER A 22 10.96 16.94 -15.08
C SER A 22 11.73 17.98 -15.88
N PRO A 23 11.54 18.03 -17.21
CA PRO A 23 12.13 19.06 -18.06
C PRO A 23 11.80 20.46 -17.54
N ARG A 24 12.81 21.34 -17.52
CA ARG A 24 12.63 22.74 -17.13
C ARG A 24 12.06 23.59 -18.26
N GLU A 25 12.27 23.16 -19.50
CA GLU A 25 11.71 23.76 -20.70
C GLU A 25 10.35 23.12 -20.97
N VAL A 26 9.33 23.61 -20.27
CA VAL A 26 7.93 23.26 -20.50
C VAL A 26 7.26 24.35 -21.33
N PRO A 27 6.38 24.00 -22.29
CA PRO A 27 5.64 24.98 -23.08
C PRO A 27 4.90 26.01 -22.21
N GLU A 28 4.82 27.25 -22.69
CA GLU A 28 4.01 28.28 -22.05
C GLU A 28 2.56 27.80 -21.89
N GLY A 29 2.01 27.95 -20.68
CA GLY A 29 0.68 27.45 -20.34
C GLY A 29 0.63 26.07 -19.69
N THR A 30 1.78 25.37 -19.55
CA THR A 30 1.82 24.09 -18.83
C THR A 30 1.49 24.29 -17.34
N PRO A 31 0.57 23.50 -16.75
CA PRO A 31 0.25 23.57 -15.33
C PRO A 31 1.47 23.29 -14.44
N SER A 32 1.47 23.89 -13.24
CA SER A 32 2.48 23.57 -12.23
C SER A 32 2.40 22.09 -11.86
N GLN A 33 3.55 21.41 -11.82
CA GLN A 33 3.66 20.00 -11.44
C GLN A 33 3.69 19.78 -9.92
N LEU A 34 3.75 20.85 -9.12
CA LEU A 34 3.77 20.76 -7.66
C LEU A 34 2.59 19.96 -7.04
N PRO A 35 1.35 20.02 -7.58
CA PRO A 35 0.26 19.16 -7.11
C PRO A 35 0.56 17.67 -7.21
N LEU A 36 1.40 17.23 -8.16
CA LEU A 36 1.80 15.82 -8.29
C LEU A 36 2.67 15.36 -7.12
N VAL A 37 3.42 16.27 -6.48
CA VAL A 37 4.18 15.96 -5.27
C VAL A 37 3.24 15.57 -4.14
N TRP A 38 2.22 16.40 -3.92
CA TRP A 38 1.19 16.15 -2.91
C TRP A 38 0.36 14.92 -3.23
N LEU A 39 0.06 14.70 -4.52
CA LEU A 39 -0.62 13.49 -4.98
C LEU A 39 0.20 12.24 -4.64
N GLY A 40 1.52 12.25 -4.87
CA GLY A 40 2.42 11.16 -4.49
C GLY A 40 2.35 10.86 -3.00
N GLY A 41 2.40 11.89 -2.14
CA GLY A 41 2.22 11.75 -0.69
C GLY A 41 0.86 11.15 -0.32
N LEU A 42 -0.23 11.67 -0.92
CA LEU A 42 -1.59 11.20 -0.65
C LEU A 42 -1.79 9.74 -1.08
N MET A 43 -1.21 9.33 -2.22
CA MET A 43 -1.26 7.94 -2.69
C MET A 43 -0.41 7.02 -1.81
N GLY A 44 0.76 7.46 -1.33
CA GLY A 44 1.56 6.71 -0.36
C GLY A 44 0.82 6.51 0.97
N PHE A 45 0.21 7.57 1.50
CA PHE A 45 -0.65 7.51 2.69
C PHE A 45 -1.84 6.57 2.48
N GLY A 46 -2.63 6.81 1.43
CA GLY A 46 -3.81 6.02 1.09
C GLY A 46 -3.49 4.56 0.84
N GLY A 47 -2.37 4.26 0.19
CA GLY A 47 -1.91 2.90 -0.09
C GLY A 47 -1.63 2.13 1.19
N SER A 48 -0.94 2.75 2.16
CA SER A 48 -0.69 2.13 3.46
C SER A 48 -1.96 1.85 4.26
N LEU A 49 -2.98 2.72 4.13
CA LEU A 49 -4.28 2.52 4.78
C LEU A 49 -5.06 1.38 4.11
N LEU A 50 -5.08 1.34 2.78
CA LEU A 50 -5.74 0.27 2.03
C LEU A 50 -5.08 -1.08 2.31
N ASP A 51 -3.74 -1.14 2.28
CA ASP A 51 -2.98 -2.35 2.61
C ASP A 51 -3.28 -2.85 4.02
N SER A 52 -3.28 -1.95 5.01
CA SER A 52 -3.61 -2.29 6.39
C SER A 52 -5.05 -2.77 6.55
N LEU A 53 -6.01 -2.14 5.86
CA LEU A 53 -7.42 -2.53 5.91
C LEU A 53 -7.64 -3.90 5.27
N LEU A 54 -7.08 -4.11 4.08
CA LEU A 54 -7.18 -5.38 3.35
C LEU A 54 -6.44 -6.49 4.10
N GLY A 55 -5.26 -6.23 4.64
CA GLY A 55 -4.52 -7.20 5.45
C GLY A 55 -5.28 -7.58 6.72
N ALA A 56 -5.84 -6.61 7.45
CA ALA A 56 -6.59 -6.91 8.67
C ALA A 56 -7.90 -7.67 8.43
N THR A 57 -8.50 -7.56 7.24
CA THR A 57 -9.81 -8.14 6.92
C THR A 57 -9.75 -9.39 6.06
N LEU A 58 -8.88 -9.42 5.04
CA LEU A 58 -8.83 -10.44 4.00
C LEU A 58 -7.59 -11.33 4.06
N GLN A 59 -6.63 -11.06 4.94
CA GLN A 59 -5.47 -11.93 5.19
C GLN A 59 -5.59 -12.56 6.59
N ALA A 60 -5.60 -13.89 6.64
CA ALA A 60 -5.72 -14.62 7.90
C ALA A 60 -4.40 -14.59 8.68
N THR A 61 -4.45 -14.08 9.90
CA THR A 61 -3.31 -14.11 10.84
C THR A 61 -3.49 -15.26 11.82
N HIS A 62 -2.49 -16.12 11.89
CA HIS A 62 -2.46 -17.27 12.79
C HIS A 62 -1.43 -17.08 13.89
N TYR A 63 -1.70 -17.58 15.09
CA TYR A 63 -0.78 -17.58 16.21
C TYR A 63 -0.43 -19.02 16.58
N ASP A 64 0.86 -19.29 16.70
CA ASP A 64 1.41 -20.56 17.15
C ASP A 64 1.61 -20.49 18.67
N GLU A 65 0.79 -21.22 19.41
CA GLU A 65 0.78 -21.29 20.88
C GLU A 65 2.04 -21.96 21.43
N ASP A 66 2.62 -22.92 20.70
CA ASP A 66 3.83 -23.63 21.13
C ASP A 66 5.06 -22.71 21.04
N ARG A 67 5.16 -21.94 19.95
CA ARG A 67 6.26 -21.00 19.70
C ARG A 67 6.04 -19.60 20.27
N LYS A 68 4.81 -19.32 20.73
CA LYS A 68 4.35 -18.01 21.21
C LYS A 68 4.61 -16.87 20.23
N MET A 69 4.34 -17.12 18.95
CA MET A 69 4.59 -16.15 17.88
C MET A 69 3.54 -16.24 16.78
N ILE A 70 3.44 -15.19 15.96
CA ILE A 70 2.60 -15.22 14.76
C ILE A 70 3.16 -16.28 13.80
N ALA A 71 2.30 -17.18 13.37
CA ALA A 71 2.64 -18.25 12.46
C ALA A 71 2.81 -17.71 11.03
N PRO A 72 3.71 -18.28 10.21
CA PRO A 72 3.96 -17.81 8.85
C PRO A 72 2.74 -17.96 7.94
N ASP A 73 2.57 -17.02 6.99
CA ASP A 73 1.42 -16.91 6.07
C ASP A 73 1.10 -18.19 5.28
N LYS A 74 2.04 -19.14 5.15
CA LYS A 74 1.79 -20.44 4.48
C LYS A 74 0.69 -21.28 5.16
N LEU A 75 0.42 -21.03 6.44
CA LEU A 75 -0.66 -21.66 7.17
C LEU A 75 -2.01 -20.98 6.92
N ALA A 76 -2.03 -19.78 6.33
CA ALA A 76 -3.26 -19.00 6.12
C ALA A 76 -4.28 -19.72 5.22
N PHE A 77 -3.81 -20.53 4.27
CA PHE A 77 -4.65 -21.28 3.32
C PHE A 77 -4.66 -22.78 3.57
N SER A 78 -3.93 -23.26 4.58
CA SER A 78 -3.99 -24.65 4.99
C SER A 78 -5.07 -24.76 6.06
N ASP A 79 -6.13 -25.53 5.79
CA ASP A 79 -7.12 -25.96 6.80
C ASP A 79 -6.50 -26.80 7.93
N GLU A 80 -5.18 -27.04 7.89
CA GLU A 80 -4.45 -27.72 8.94
C GLU A 80 -4.42 -26.86 10.20
N THR A 81 -5.40 -27.17 11.05
CA THR A 81 -5.35 -27.01 12.50
C THR A 81 -4.19 -27.87 13.02
N ALA A 82 -2.95 -27.50 12.70
CA ALA A 82 -1.79 -28.02 13.41
C ALA A 82 -2.03 -27.73 14.89
N LYS A 83 -1.89 -28.74 15.76
CA LYS A 83 -2.11 -28.58 17.20
C LYS A 83 -1.33 -27.36 17.68
N GLY A 84 -2.03 -26.42 18.32
CA GLY A 84 -1.42 -25.18 18.83
C GLY A 84 -1.47 -23.98 17.87
N VAL A 85 -2.01 -24.10 16.64
CA VAL A 85 -2.17 -22.95 15.74
C VAL A 85 -3.62 -22.45 15.76
N THR A 86 -3.83 -21.21 16.21
CA THR A 86 -5.15 -20.58 16.29
C THR A 86 -5.24 -19.33 15.42
N ARG A 87 -6.36 -19.17 14.69
CA ARG A 87 -6.61 -17.98 13.89
C ARG A 87 -7.01 -16.81 14.80
N VAL A 88 -6.28 -15.70 14.69
CA VAL A 88 -6.49 -14.50 15.52
C VAL A 88 -7.42 -13.51 14.83
N CYS A 89 -7.18 -13.21 13.55
CA CYS A 89 -7.95 -12.23 12.79
C CYS A 89 -7.89 -12.48 11.28
N GLY A 90 -8.71 -11.74 10.54
CA GLY A 90 -8.81 -11.79 9.10
C GLY A 90 -9.48 -13.06 8.55
N ALA A 91 -9.77 -13.04 7.25
CA ALA A 91 -10.26 -14.18 6.51
C ALA A 91 -9.14 -14.77 5.64
N ALA A 92 -9.17 -16.07 5.37
CA ALA A 92 -8.19 -16.73 4.50
C ALA A 92 -8.53 -16.53 3.02
N ILE A 93 -8.69 -15.27 2.59
CA ILE A 93 -9.15 -14.94 1.23
C ILE A 93 -7.97 -14.54 0.35
N LEU A 94 -7.07 -13.70 0.86
CA LEU A 94 -5.92 -13.17 0.15
C LEU A 94 -4.62 -13.45 0.90
N SER A 95 -3.56 -13.73 0.14
CA SER A 95 -2.19 -13.79 0.69
C SER A 95 -1.67 -12.37 0.92
N ASN A 96 -0.63 -12.24 1.73
CA ASN A 96 0.05 -10.97 1.99
C ASN A 96 0.50 -10.29 0.69
N GLU A 97 1.08 -11.08 -0.21
CA GLU A 97 1.52 -10.62 -1.52
C GLU A 97 0.35 -10.15 -2.38
N ALA A 98 -0.79 -10.85 -2.31
CA ALA A 98 -2.00 -10.47 -3.03
C ALA A 98 -2.63 -9.18 -2.47
N VAL A 99 -2.66 -9.03 -1.14
CA VAL A 99 -3.10 -7.80 -0.47
C VAL A 99 -2.26 -6.61 -0.91
N ASN A 100 -0.94 -6.75 -0.88
CA ASN A 100 0.00 -5.72 -1.31
C ASN A 100 -0.12 -5.41 -2.81
N ALA A 101 -0.27 -6.44 -3.65
CA ALA A 101 -0.45 -6.25 -5.09
C ALA A 101 -1.74 -5.47 -5.40
N ILE A 102 -2.85 -5.79 -4.72
CA ILE A 102 -4.13 -5.09 -4.89
C ILE A 102 -4.06 -3.65 -4.37
N SER A 103 -3.47 -3.44 -3.19
CA SER A 103 -3.37 -2.09 -2.61
C SER A 103 -2.50 -1.16 -3.48
N VAL A 104 -1.37 -1.67 -3.99
CA VAL A 104 -0.50 -0.95 -4.93
C VAL A 104 -1.18 -0.70 -6.27
N ALA A 105 -1.84 -1.70 -6.84
CA ALA A 105 -2.54 -1.55 -8.13
C ALA A 105 -3.67 -0.51 -8.03
N ALA A 106 -4.48 -0.58 -6.97
CA ALA A 106 -5.59 0.34 -6.75
C ALA A 106 -5.10 1.79 -6.56
N THR A 107 -4.08 2.00 -5.73
CA THR A 107 -3.54 3.35 -5.50
C THR A 107 -2.81 3.90 -6.72
N THR A 108 -2.11 3.06 -7.47
CA THR A 108 -1.46 3.48 -8.72
C THR A 108 -2.50 3.90 -9.75
N ALA A 109 -3.57 3.11 -9.93
CA ALA A 109 -4.64 3.44 -10.87
C ALA A 109 -5.37 4.74 -10.47
N ALA A 110 -5.71 4.89 -9.19
CA ALA A 110 -6.34 6.10 -8.67
C ALA A 110 -5.44 7.33 -8.84
N GLY A 111 -4.15 7.20 -8.48
CA GLY A 111 -3.16 8.26 -8.65
C GLY A 111 -2.97 8.66 -10.10
N GLY A 112 -2.87 7.70 -11.02
CA GLY A 112 -2.78 7.97 -12.45
C GLY A 112 -4.01 8.70 -13.00
N TYR A 113 -5.21 8.27 -12.60
CA TYR A 113 -6.47 8.92 -13.01
C TYR A 113 -6.55 10.38 -12.49
N VAL A 114 -6.27 10.59 -11.21
CA VAL A 114 -6.29 11.93 -10.60
C VAL A 114 -5.18 12.80 -11.20
N GLY A 115 -3.99 12.24 -11.42
CA GLY A 115 -2.86 12.94 -12.04
C GLY A 115 -3.16 13.41 -13.46
N ALA A 116 -3.81 12.56 -14.27
CA ALA A 116 -4.25 12.94 -15.62
C ALA A 116 -5.28 14.07 -15.62
N TRP A 117 -6.12 14.15 -14.58
CA TRP A 117 -7.06 15.26 -14.43
C TRP A 117 -6.39 16.56 -13.94
N LEU A 118 -5.34 16.46 -13.12
CA LEU A 118 -4.57 17.60 -12.63
C LEU A 118 -3.63 18.19 -13.69
N MET A 119 -3.23 17.40 -14.69
CA MET A 119 -2.32 17.78 -15.77
C MET A 119 -2.98 17.55 -17.14
N PRO A 120 -4.00 18.36 -17.50
CA PRO A 120 -4.69 18.26 -18.79
C PRO A 120 -3.81 18.68 -19.98
#